data_AF-A0A3D3S7N2-F1
#
_entry.id   AF-A0A3D3S7N2-F1
#
_cell.length_a   1.000
_cell.length_b   1.000
_cell.length_c   1.000
_cell.angle_alpha   90.00
_cell.angle_beta   90.00
_cell.angle_gamma   90.00
#
_symmetry.space_group_name_H-M   'P 1'
#
loop_
_entity.id
_entity.type
_entity.pdbx_description
1 polymer ?
#
loop_
_entity_poly.entity_id
_entity_poly.type
_entity_poly.pdbx_seq_one_letter_code
_entity_poly.pdbx_strand_id
1 'polypeptide(L)' 'MNGKLDVVKGRIKEAAGVLIGNDDLRTEGKTDQVAGKAKEVVEETVQKVKDNAQKTIDRLKGEKK' A
#
# COMPACT_ATOMS: atom_id res chain seq x y z
N MET A 1 0.13 -6.16 -5.46
CA MET A 1 0.77 -5.14 -6.33
C MET A 1 -0.10 -3.90 -6.60
N ASN A 2 -1.35 -3.82 -6.12
CA ASN A 2 -2.26 -2.70 -6.42
C ASN A 2 -1.81 -1.34 -5.84
N GLY A 3 -1.24 -1.29 -4.63
CA GLY A 3 -0.92 -0.02 -3.97
C GLY A 3 0.02 0.90 -4.77
N LYS A 4 1.00 0.32 -5.49
CA LYS A 4 1.94 1.09 -6.31
C LYS A 4 1.28 1.70 -7.55
N LEU A 5 0.33 0.99 -8.17
CA LEU A 5 -0.42 1.49 -9.32
C LEU A 5 -1.37 2.62 -8.92
N ASP A 6 -2.00 2.52 -7.74
CA ASP A 6 -2.87 3.57 -7.20
C ASP A 6 -2.09 4.86 -6.89
N VAL A 7 -0.86 4.73 -6.37
CA VAL A 7 0.04 5.89 -6.14
C VAL A 7 0.42 6.59 -7.45
N VAL A 8 0.74 5.83 -8.51
CA VAL A 8 1.09 6.39 -9.83
C VAL A 8 -0.12 7.08 -10.47
N LYS A 9 -1.30 6.44 -10.45
CA LYS A 9 -2.54 7.04 -10.93
C LYS A 9 -2.87 8.34 -10.20
N GLY A 10 -2.70 8.37 -8.88
CA GLY A 10 -2.94 9.56 -8.08
C GLY A 10 -2.04 10.74 -8.47
N ARG A 11 -0.76 10.49 -8.76
CA ARG A 11 0.16 11.53 -9.26
C ARG A 11 -0.25 12.07 -10.63
N ILE A 12 -0.73 11.20 -11.52
CA ILE A 12 -1.19 11.60 -12.85
C ILE A 12 -2.46 12.46 -12.75
N LYS A 13 -3.44 12.06 -11.92
CA LYS A 13 -4.66 12.87 -11.68
C LYS A 13 -4.32 14.23 -11.07
N GLU A 14 -3.37 14.27 -10.13
CA GLU A 14 -2.94 15.52 -9.50
C GLU A 14 -2.26 16.46 -10.51
N ALA A 15 -1.37 15.93 -11.35
CA ALA A 15 -0.73 16.69 -12.42
C ALA A 15 -1.74 17.20 -13.46
N ALA A 16 -2.70 16.36 -13.85
CA ALA A 16 -3.78 16.74 -14.77
C ALA A 16 -4.70 17.81 -14.17
N GLY A 17 -5.04 17.71 -12.88
CA GLY A 17 -5.82 18.70 -12.16
C GLY A 17 -5.12 20.06 -12.08
N VAL A 18 -3.81 20.08 -11.84
CA VAL A 18 -3.01 21.33 -11.87
C VAL A 18 -2.93 21.92 -13.28
N LEU A 19 -2.76 21.08 -14.30
CA LEU A 19 -2.68 21.49 -15.71
C LEU A 19 -3.98 22.10 -16.25
N ILE A 20 -5.13 21.56 -15.84
CA ILE A 20 -6.45 21.96 -16.36
C ILE A 20 -7.15 22.94 -15.39
N GLY A 21 -6.59 23.19 -14.21
CA GLY A 21 -7.20 24.03 -13.17
C GLY A 21 -8.44 23.39 -12.54
N ASN A 22 -8.44 22.07 -12.40
CA ASN A 22 -9.56 21.30 -11.86
C ASN A 22 -9.20 20.74 -10.46
N ASP A 23 -9.80 21.33 -9.43
CA ASP A 23 -9.56 20.98 -8.01
C ASP A 23 -10.10 19.59 -7.63
N ASP A 24 -11.12 19.07 -8.32
CA ASP A 24 -11.64 17.71 -8.08
C ASP A 24 -10.58 16.65 -8.43
N LEU A 25 -9.93 16.79 -9.60
CA LEU A 25 -8.87 15.87 -10.04
C LEU A 25 -7.64 15.92 -9.12
N ARG A 26 -7.33 17.11 -8.59
CA ARG A 26 -6.24 17.29 -7.61
C ARG A 26 -6.56 16.59 -6.29
N THR A 27 -7.80 16.71 -5.81
CA THR A 27 -8.25 16.13 -4.55
C THR A 27 -8.37 14.62 -4.63
N GLU A 28 -8.90 14.09 -5.74
CA GLU A 28 -8.90 12.65 -6.03
C GLU A 28 -7.47 12.09 -6.09
N GLY A 29 -6.55 12.78 -6.79
CA GLY A 29 -5.16 12.35 -6.90
C GLY A 29 -4.44 12.22 -5.56
N LYS A 30 -4.69 13.16 -4.63
CA LYS A 30 -4.19 13.09 -3.25
C LYS A 30 -4.82 11.94 -2.46
N THR A 31 -6.12 11.76 -2.60
CA THR A 31 -6.88 10.72 -1.87
C THR A 31 -6.42 9.31 -2.29
N ASP A 32 -6.25 9.07 -3.59
CA ASP A 32 -5.73 7.82 -4.13
C ASP A 32 -4.31 7.51 -3.64
N GLN A 33 -3.43 8.52 -3.53
CA GLN A 33 -2.09 8.34 -2.96
C GLN A 33 -2.11 7.97 -1.47
N VAL A 34 -2.99 8.60 -0.69
CA VAL A 34 -3.12 8.31 0.76
C VAL A 34 -3.67 6.92 0.97
N ALA A 35 -4.72 6.54 0.24
CA ALA A 35 -5.30 5.21 0.30
C ALA A 35 -4.29 4.12 -0.14
N GLY A 36 -3.51 4.39 -1.19
CA GLY A 36 -2.44 3.50 -1.65
C GLY A 36 -1.34 3.30 -0.61
N LYS A 37 -0.86 4.37 0.03
CA LYS A 37 0.12 4.30 1.12
C LYS A 37 -0.42 3.57 2.35
N ALA A 38 -1.67 3.81 2.72
CA ALA A 38 -2.30 3.13 3.86
C ALA A 38 -2.41 1.62 3.61
N LYS A 39 -2.80 1.20 2.40
CA LYS A 39 -2.81 -0.23 2.02
C LYS A 39 -1.41 -0.85 2.07
N GLU A 40 -0.39 -0.16 1.55
CA GLU A 40 0.98 -0.67 1.54
C GLU A 40 1.49 -0.90 2.98
N VAL A 41 1.28 0.06 3.89
CA VAL A 41 1.68 -0.06 5.30
C VAL A 41 0.93 -1.18 6.01
N VAL A 42 -0.38 -1.33 5.76
CA VAL A 42 -1.18 -2.41 6.37
C VAL A 42 -0.74 -3.77 5.84
N GLU A 43 -0.54 -3.93 4.52
CA GLU A 43 -0.03 -5.17 3.93
C GLU A 43 1.36 -5.53 4.48
N GLU A 44 2.29 -4.58 4.58
CA GLU A 44 3.61 -4.84 5.14
C GLU A 44 3.55 -5.27 6.61
N THR A 45 2.66 -4.64 7.39
CA THR A 45 2.47 -4.99 8.80
C THR A 45 1.91 -6.39 8.96
N VAL A 46 0.87 -6.73 8.19
CA VAL A 46 0.24 -8.06 8.20
C VAL A 46 1.21 -9.13 7.71
N GLN A 47 2.01 -8.85 6.67
CA GLN A 47 3.05 -9.76 6.19
C GLN A 47 4.11 -10.03 7.25
N LYS A 48 4.64 -8.99 7.92
CA LYS A 48 5.63 -9.17 9.00
C LYS A 48 5.08 -10.00 10.16
N VAL A 49 3.83 -9.80 10.53
CA VAL A 49 3.17 -10.61 11.57
C VAL A 49 3.04 -12.06 11.13
N LYS A 50 2.58 -12.31 9.89
CA LYS A 50 2.51 -13.66 9.33
C LYS A 50 3.87 -14.34 9.27
N ASP A 51 4.91 -13.65 8.81
CA ASP A 51 6.27 -14.21 8.71
C ASP A 51 6.85 -14.55 10.09
N ASN A 52 6.63 -13.71 11.11
CA ASN A 52 7.07 -14.00 12.46
C ASN A 52 6.29 -15.16 13.09
N ALA A 53 4.97 -15.23 12.88
CA ALA A 53 4.17 -16.36 13.32
C ALA A 53 4.61 -17.66 12.63
N GLN A 54 4.83 -17.62 11.32
CA GLN A 54 5.29 -18.76 10.52
C GLN A 54 6.67 -19.23 10.99
N LYS A 55 7.64 -18.33 11.18
CA LYS A 55 8.97 -18.67 11.73
C LYS A 55 8.90 -19.31 13.11
N THR A 56 7.96 -18.85 13.95
CA THR A 56 7.73 -19.42 15.29
C THR A 56 7.16 -20.83 15.19
N ILE A 57 6.17 -21.03 14.32
CA ILE A 57 5.57 -22.35 14.04
C ILE A 57 6.60 -23.31 13.43
N ASP A 58 7.45 -22.85 12.51
CA ASP A 58 8.50 -23.65 11.89
C ASP A 58 9.59 -24.05 12.89
N ARG A 59 9.97 -23.16 13.84
CA ARG A 59 10.84 -23.54 14.97
C ARG A 59 10.22 -24.62 15.85
N LEU A 60 8.94 -24.47 16.20
CA LEU A 60 8.22 -25.46 17.02
C LEU A 60 8.04 -26.81 16.31
N LYS A 61 7.90 -26.81 14.97
CA LYS A 61 7.91 -28.03 14.16
C LYS A 61 9.30 -28.65 14.02
N GLY A 62 10.35 -27.83 13.98
CA GLY A 62 11.74 -28.27 13.88
C GLY A 62 12.27 -28.98 15.13
N GLU A 63 11.79 -28.61 16.33
CA GLU A 63 12.19 -29.24 17.60
C GLU A 63 11.58 -30.64 17.85
N LYS A 64 10.64 -31.11 17.02
CA LYS A 64 10.03 -32.45 17.16
C LYS A 64 10.72 -33.55 16.33
N LYS A 65 11.94 -33.32 15.84
CA LYS A 65 12.71 -34.33 15.09
C LYS A 65 13.98 -34.70 15.81
#